data_AF-A0A2R6J9S0-F1
#
_entry.id   AF-A0A2R6J9S0-F1
#
_cell.length_a   1.000
_cell.length_b   1.000
_cell.length_c   1.000
_cell.angle_alpha   90.00
_cell.angle_beta   90.00
_cell.angle_gamma   90.00
#
_symmetry.space_group_name_H-M   'P 1'
#
loop_
_entity.id
_entity.type
_entity.pdbx_description
1 polymer ?
#
loop_
_entity_poly.entity_id
_entity_poly.type
_entity_poly.pdbx_seq_one_letter_code
_entity_poly.pdbx_strand_id
1 'polypeptide(L)'
;MTATVAVLGAGYGGCAAVKSLEDELDGTDAEVVWIAAENHHLVLHESHRCIRDPGARDEITVPIDEIRSPGTRFVRATVTGINVDDQLVELDGRDDIGYDYAVVCLESRTAFHGIEGLDEHALTLESLGDALAINGRLTGAADIASRSDPAQVVIGGADLTGIQVAGEVAAWVDEQDAHADVHLVERSEEIFAGHDHEFQGAIRNELEDHDVAVETGAAITEVDQDVIAFDERDPLAYDVLVWAGGVTGQDALADVAI
;
A
#
# COMPACT_ATOMS: atom_id res chain seq x y z
N MET A 1 -8.17 -34.26 -19.52
CA MET A 1 -7.64 -32.88 -19.56
C MET A 1 -7.33 -32.54 -18.12
N THR A 2 -6.12 -32.07 -17.86
CA THR A 2 -5.72 -31.57 -16.54
C THR A 2 -6.49 -30.28 -16.29
N ALA A 3 -7.22 -30.19 -15.19
CA ALA A 3 -7.97 -28.97 -14.85
C ALA A 3 -7.01 -27.90 -14.33
N THR A 4 -7.12 -26.66 -14.77
CA THR A 4 -6.27 -25.54 -14.35
C THR A 4 -6.99 -24.67 -13.33
N VAL A 5 -6.41 -24.54 -12.14
CA VAL A 5 -6.87 -23.60 -11.09
C VAL A 5 -5.89 -22.44 -11.02
N ALA A 6 -6.31 -21.26 -11.50
CA ALA A 6 -5.53 -20.04 -11.44
C ALA A 6 -5.73 -19.34 -10.09
N VAL A 7 -4.65 -19.04 -9.36
CA VAL A 7 -4.69 -18.21 -8.15
C VAL A 7 -4.04 -16.87 -8.47
N LEU A 8 -4.77 -15.77 -8.27
CA LEU A 8 -4.36 -14.43 -8.69
C LEU A 8 -3.98 -13.59 -7.47
N GLY A 9 -2.72 -13.22 -7.35
CA GLY A 9 -2.18 -12.41 -6.25
C GLY A 9 -1.38 -13.24 -5.23
N ALA A 10 -0.31 -12.65 -4.71
CA ALA A 10 0.57 -13.24 -3.69
C ALA A 10 0.35 -12.65 -2.28
N GLY A 11 -0.79 -12.00 -2.07
CA GLY A 11 -1.22 -11.52 -0.76
C GLY A 11 -1.59 -12.66 0.20
N TYR A 12 -2.16 -12.30 1.35
CA TYR A 12 -2.60 -13.27 2.36
C TYR A 12 -3.56 -14.32 1.80
N GLY A 13 -4.56 -13.88 1.03
CA GLY A 13 -5.56 -14.76 0.42
C GLY A 13 -4.95 -15.73 -0.58
N GLY A 14 -4.05 -15.24 -1.44
CA GLY A 14 -3.40 -16.06 -2.47
C GLY A 14 -2.49 -17.13 -1.89
N CYS A 15 -1.68 -16.77 -0.88
CA CYS A 15 -0.83 -17.73 -0.17
C CYS A 15 -1.66 -18.83 0.49
N ALA A 16 -2.72 -18.46 1.22
CA ALA A 16 -3.60 -19.41 1.88
C ALA A 16 -4.31 -20.32 0.86
N ALA A 17 -4.81 -19.73 -0.23
CA ALA A 17 -5.48 -20.48 -1.30
C ALA A 17 -4.55 -21.50 -1.94
N VAL A 18 -3.31 -21.13 -2.28
CA VAL A 18 -2.33 -22.07 -2.85
C VAL A 18 -2.05 -23.22 -1.90
N LYS A 19 -1.81 -22.95 -0.61
CA LYS A 19 -1.57 -24.02 0.38
C LYS A 19 -2.77 -24.98 0.48
N SER A 20 -3.98 -24.45 0.58
CA SER A 20 -5.18 -25.28 0.66
C SER A 20 -5.44 -26.08 -0.63
N LEU A 21 -5.22 -25.48 -1.80
CA LEU A 21 -5.38 -26.17 -3.08
C LEU A 21 -4.32 -27.26 -3.28
N GLU A 22 -3.08 -27.04 -2.86
CA GLU A 22 -2.03 -28.07 -2.89
C GLU A 22 -2.42 -29.31 -2.08
N ASP A 23 -2.97 -29.12 -0.89
CA ASP A 23 -3.38 -30.22 -0.01
C ASP A 23 -4.61 -30.97 -0.55
N GLU A 24 -5.62 -30.23 -1.03
CA GLU A 24 -6.89 -30.81 -1.51
C GLU A 24 -6.79 -31.45 -2.90
N LEU A 25 -5.85 -30.98 -3.74
CA LEU A 25 -5.65 -31.49 -5.10
C LEU A 25 -4.52 -32.50 -5.21
N ASP A 26 -3.87 -32.88 -4.10
CA ASP A 26 -2.82 -33.89 -4.10
C ASP A 26 -3.32 -35.22 -4.68
N GLY A 27 -2.53 -35.80 -5.58
CA GLY A 27 -2.88 -37.02 -6.31
C GLY A 27 -3.99 -36.89 -7.36
N THR A 28 -4.48 -35.68 -7.64
CA THR A 28 -5.40 -35.41 -8.76
C THR A 28 -4.65 -35.04 -10.05
N ASP A 29 -5.37 -35.01 -11.18
CA ASP A 29 -4.84 -34.52 -12.45
C ASP A 29 -4.95 -32.99 -12.60
N ALA A 30 -5.20 -32.22 -11.53
CA ALA A 30 -5.32 -30.76 -11.61
C ALA A 30 -3.96 -30.03 -11.47
N GLU A 31 -3.81 -28.88 -12.11
CA GLU A 31 -2.64 -27.99 -12.02
C GLU A 31 -3.04 -26.69 -11.33
N VAL A 32 -2.27 -26.28 -10.31
CA VAL A 32 -2.38 -24.95 -9.70
C VAL A 32 -1.39 -24.01 -10.40
N VAL A 33 -1.91 -22.90 -10.93
CA VAL A 33 -1.12 -21.82 -11.54
C VAL A 33 -1.24 -20.58 -10.67
N TRP A 34 -0.17 -20.23 -9.97
CA TRP A 34 -0.12 -19.04 -9.11
C TRP A 34 0.49 -17.87 -9.86
N ILE A 35 -0.27 -16.79 -10.01
CA ILE A 35 0.10 -15.59 -10.78
C ILE A 35 0.22 -14.40 -9.82
N ALA A 36 1.37 -13.73 -9.80
CA ALA A 36 1.56 -12.50 -9.03
C ALA A 36 2.64 -11.60 -9.64
N ALA A 37 2.53 -10.29 -9.44
CA ALA A 37 3.52 -9.33 -9.95
C ALA A 37 4.90 -9.52 -9.29
N GLU A 38 4.90 -9.87 -8.01
CA GLU A 38 6.10 -10.09 -7.22
C GLU A 38 6.35 -11.56 -6.90
N ASN A 39 7.62 -11.93 -6.76
CA ASN A 39 8.08 -13.28 -6.43
C ASN A 39 8.19 -13.54 -4.92
N HIS A 40 7.51 -12.73 -4.12
CA HIS A 40 7.42 -12.88 -2.67
C HIS A 40 5.99 -12.54 -2.20
N HIS A 41 5.60 -13.12 -1.07
CA HIS A 41 4.54 -12.58 -0.24
C HIS A 41 5.10 -11.44 0.60
N LEU A 42 4.38 -10.33 0.66
CA LEU A 42 4.68 -9.20 1.52
C LEU A 42 3.76 -9.24 2.75
N VAL A 43 4.35 -9.17 3.95
CA VAL A 43 3.61 -8.95 5.18
C VAL A 43 3.19 -7.47 5.22
N LEU A 44 2.15 -7.14 4.45
CA LEU A 44 1.80 -5.76 4.12
C LEU A 44 1.58 -4.87 5.34
N HIS A 45 0.99 -5.40 6.42
CA HIS A 45 0.76 -4.63 7.65
C HIS A 45 2.04 -4.20 8.37
N GLU A 46 3.20 -4.79 8.06
CA GLU A 46 4.52 -4.41 8.60
C GLU A 46 5.33 -3.55 7.62
N SER A 47 4.80 -3.25 6.42
CA SER A 47 5.53 -2.51 5.37
C SER A 47 5.94 -1.10 5.78
N HIS A 48 5.17 -0.45 6.67
CA HIS A 48 5.49 0.86 7.23
C HIS A 48 6.87 0.91 7.88
N ARG A 49 7.35 -0.19 8.47
CA ARG A 49 8.69 -0.27 9.09
C ARG A 49 9.83 0.00 8.10
N CYS A 50 9.61 -0.29 6.82
CA CYS A 50 10.58 -0.02 5.76
C CYS A 50 10.71 1.46 5.39
N ILE A 51 9.78 2.31 5.83
CA ILE A 51 9.90 3.77 5.71
C ILE A 51 11.07 4.26 6.54
N ARG A 52 11.18 3.77 7.79
CA ARG A 52 12.29 4.12 8.68
C ARG A 52 13.54 3.29 8.41
N ASP A 53 13.38 1.97 8.32
CA ASP A 53 14.49 1.03 8.12
C ASP A 53 14.27 0.14 6.89
N PRO A 54 14.85 0.49 5.72
CA PRO A 54 14.85 -0.35 4.52
C PRO A 54 15.36 -1.79 4.75
N GLY A 55 16.14 -2.04 5.81
CA GLY A 55 16.61 -3.36 6.20
C GLY A 55 15.50 -4.30 6.68
N ALA A 56 14.39 -3.76 7.21
CA ALA A 56 13.26 -4.57 7.69
C ALA A 56 12.59 -5.41 6.58
N ARG A 57 12.85 -5.11 5.31
CA ARG A 57 12.31 -5.84 4.15
C ARG A 57 12.58 -7.35 4.22
N ASP A 58 13.74 -7.74 4.75
CA ASP A 58 14.15 -9.14 4.83
C ASP A 58 13.33 -9.90 5.91
N GLU A 59 12.70 -9.19 6.85
CA GLU A 59 11.82 -9.76 7.88
C GLU A 59 10.36 -9.86 7.44
N ILE A 60 9.96 -9.03 6.47
CA ILE A 60 8.56 -8.88 6.05
C ILE A 60 8.27 -9.45 4.66
N THR A 61 9.25 -10.09 4.02
CA THR A 61 9.07 -10.76 2.72
C THR A 61 9.32 -12.25 2.85
N VAL A 62 8.43 -13.04 2.23
CA VAL A 62 8.55 -14.50 2.18
C VAL A 62 8.62 -14.92 0.72
N PRO A 63 9.74 -15.48 0.23
CA PRO A 63 9.86 -15.92 -1.15
C PRO A 63 8.78 -16.93 -1.52
N ILE A 64 8.20 -16.79 -2.72
CA ILE A 64 7.11 -17.68 -3.18
C ILE A 64 7.55 -19.15 -3.20
N ASP A 65 8.82 -19.43 -3.51
CA ASP A 65 9.38 -20.77 -3.53
C ASP A 65 9.49 -21.43 -2.14
N GLU A 66 9.40 -20.66 -1.05
CA GLU A 66 9.28 -21.19 0.31
C GLU A 66 7.84 -21.54 0.69
N ILE A 67 6.85 -20.95 0.00
CA ILE A 67 5.43 -21.14 0.26
C ILE A 67 4.87 -22.29 -0.57
N ARG A 68 5.13 -22.26 -1.89
CA ARG A 68 4.56 -23.20 -2.85
C ARG A 68 5.26 -24.55 -2.83
N SER A 69 4.51 -25.58 -3.16
CA SER A 69 5.04 -26.90 -3.48
C SER A 69 5.67 -26.91 -4.88
N PRO A 70 6.64 -27.81 -5.16
CA PRO A 70 7.29 -27.88 -6.48
C PRO A 70 6.33 -28.13 -7.65
N GLY A 71 5.16 -28.73 -7.40
CA GLY A 71 4.13 -29.01 -8.41
C GLY A 71 3.29 -27.79 -8.79
N THR A 72 3.28 -26.73 -7.97
CA THR A 72 2.54 -25.50 -8.27
C THR A 72 3.33 -24.66 -9.26
N ARG A 73 2.74 -24.32 -10.40
CA ARG A 73 3.38 -23.46 -11.39
C ARG A 73 3.27 -22.00 -10.95
N PHE A 74 4.39 -21.33 -10.75
CA PHE A 74 4.41 -19.89 -10.51
C PHE A 74 4.65 -19.10 -11.79
N VAL A 75 3.89 -18.03 -11.98
CA VAL A 75 4.02 -17.08 -13.10
C VAL A 75 4.14 -15.68 -12.54
N ARG A 76 5.33 -15.08 -12.68
CA ARG A 76 5.53 -13.68 -12.32
C ARG A 76 4.94 -12.77 -13.39
N ALA A 77 3.80 -12.15 -13.11
CA ALA A 77 3.09 -11.26 -14.01
C ALA A 77 2.04 -10.42 -13.28
N THR A 78 1.79 -9.20 -13.78
CA THR A 78 0.67 -8.37 -13.33
C THR A 78 -0.60 -8.81 -14.05
N VAL A 79 -1.66 -9.07 -13.28
CA VAL A 79 -2.99 -9.35 -13.84
C VAL A 79 -3.66 -8.02 -14.19
N THR A 80 -4.08 -7.88 -15.45
CA THR A 80 -4.73 -6.67 -15.96
C THR A 80 -6.23 -6.85 -16.16
N GLY A 81 -6.72 -8.10 -16.16
CA GLY A 81 -8.12 -8.40 -16.39
C GLY A 81 -8.45 -9.88 -16.23
N ILE A 82 -9.74 -10.18 -16.14
CA ILE A 82 -10.29 -11.53 -16.14
C ILE A 82 -11.44 -11.58 -17.14
N ASN A 83 -11.25 -12.34 -18.23
CA ASN A 83 -12.30 -12.62 -19.19
C ASN A 83 -13.02 -13.92 -18.78
N VAL A 84 -14.21 -13.77 -18.21
CA VAL A 84 -15.02 -14.90 -17.71
C VAL A 84 -15.64 -15.71 -18.84
N ASP A 85 -15.98 -15.07 -19.97
CA ASP A 85 -16.62 -15.73 -21.11
C ASP A 85 -15.68 -16.70 -21.82
N ASP A 86 -14.42 -16.29 -22.03
CA ASP A 86 -13.37 -17.09 -22.65
C ASP A 86 -12.50 -17.86 -21.64
N GLN A 87 -12.76 -17.65 -20.33
CA GLN A 87 -12.00 -18.21 -19.21
C GLN A 87 -10.49 -17.93 -19.29
N LEU A 88 -10.13 -16.66 -19.48
CA LEU A 88 -8.75 -16.18 -19.60
C LEU A 88 -8.40 -15.17 -18.51
N VAL A 89 -7.21 -15.31 -17.93
CA VAL A 89 -6.55 -14.28 -17.13
C VAL A 89 -5.66 -13.47 -18.05
N GLU A 90 -5.93 -12.17 -18.15
CA GLU A 90 -5.19 -11.23 -18.98
C GLU A 90 -3.98 -10.72 -18.21
N LEU A 91 -2.82 -10.69 -18.88
CA LEU A 91 -1.54 -10.42 -18.22
C LEU A 91 -0.75 -9.34 -18.93
N ASP A 92 -0.11 -8.47 -18.15
CA ASP A 92 0.75 -7.45 -18.72
C ASP A 92 2.02 -8.07 -19.34
N GLY A 93 2.34 -7.65 -20.56
CA GLY A 93 3.59 -7.99 -21.25
C GLY A 93 3.80 -9.47 -21.62
N ARG A 94 2.77 -10.32 -21.56
CA ARG A 94 2.89 -11.77 -21.88
C ARG A 94 1.55 -12.38 -22.31
N ASP A 95 1.61 -13.63 -22.78
CA ASP A 95 0.41 -14.39 -23.16
C ASP A 95 -0.51 -14.66 -21.96
N ASP A 96 -1.81 -14.50 -22.20
CA ASP A 96 -2.90 -14.81 -21.28
C ASP A 96 -2.87 -16.28 -20.83
N ILE A 97 -3.49 -16.55 -19.68
CA ILE A 97 -3.56 -17.89 -19.10
C ILE A 97 -5.02 -18.34 -19.03
N GLY A 98 -5.32 -19.44 -19.72
CA GLY A 98 -6.61 -20.11 -19.59
C GLY A 98 -6.78 -20.79 -18.23
N TYR A 99 -8.00 -20.80 -17.73
CA TYR A 99 -8.36 -21.43 -16.46
C TYR A 99 -9.68 -22.21 -16.53
N ASP A 100 -9.82 -23.25 -15.71
CA ASP A 100 -11.12 -23.86 -15.44
C ASP A 100 -11.77 -23.23 -14.21
N TYR A 101 -10.94 -22.88 -13.22
CA TYR A 101 -11.33 -22.16 -12.01
C TYR A 101 -10.35 -21.03 -11.72
N ALA A 102 -10.86 -19.89 -11.26
CA ALA A 102 -10.04 -18.75 -10.82
C ALA A 102 -10.33 -18.42 -9.35
N VAL A 103 -9.26 -18.25 -8.57
CA VAL A 103 -9.30 -17.73 -7.20
C VAL A 103 -8.71 -16.33 -7.22
N VAL A 104 -9.57 -15.33 -7.06
CA VAL A 104 -9.21 -13.92 -7.15
C VAL A 104 -8.75 -13.40 -5.78
N CYS A 105 -7.47 -13.06 -5.66
CA CYS A 105 -6.83 -12.56 -4.43
C CYS A 105 -5.93 -11.34 -4.73
N LEU A 106 -6.37 -10.46 -5.64
CA LEU A 106 -5.59 -9.31 -6.14
C LEU A 106 -5.51 -8.11 -5.16
N GLU A 107 -5.92 -8.30 -3.91
CA GLU A 107 -5.92 -7.28 -2.86
C GLU A 107 -6.72 -6.01 -3.27
N SER A 108 -6.52 -4.93 -2.52
CA SER A 108 -7.06 -3.60 -2.82
C SER A 108 -5.98 -2.72 -3.45
N ARG A 109 -6.37 -1.52 -3.88
CA ARG A 109 -5.47 -0.43 -4.24
C ARG A 109 -5.85 0.84 -3.48
N THR A 110 -4.95 1.81 -3.42
CA THR A 110 -5.27 3.12 -2.85
C THR A 110 -6.41 3.84 -3.59
N ALA A 111 -7.30 4.50 -2.84
CA ALA A 111 -8.37 5.32 -3.37
C ALA A 111 -8.00 6.81 -3.30
N PHE A 112 -7.95 7.48 -4.45
CA PHE A 112 -7.64 8.92 -4.55
C PHE A 112 -8.88 9.83 -4.54
N HIS A 113 -10.08 9.25 -4.50
CA HIS A 113 -11.38 9.95 -4.37
C HIS A 113 -11.65 11.05 -5.42
N GLY A 114 -10.94 11.03 -6.55
CA GLY A 114 -11.06 12.05 -7.59
C GLY A 114 -10.50 13.42 -7.20
N ILE A 115 -9.66 13.50 -6.17
CA ILE A 115 -8.92 14.70 -5.80
C ILE A 115 -7.91 15.01 -6.92
N GLU A 116 -7.99 16.21 -7.49
CA GLU A 116 -7.17 16.60 -8.63
C GLU A 116 -5.68 16.60 -8.26
N GLY A 117 -4.85 16.00 -9.11
CA GLY A 117 -3.39 15.88 -8.96
C GLY A 117 -2.90 14.94 -7.84
N LEU A 118 -3.78 14.44 -6.96
CA LEU A 118 -3.34 13.62 -5.82
C LEU A 118 -2.63 12.32 -6.24
N ASP A 119 -3.16 11.59 -7.22
CA ASP A 119 -2.55 10.34 -7.76
C ASP A 119 -1.21 10.63 -8.47
N GLU A 120 -1.07 11.80 -9.07
CA GLU A 120 0.14 12.19 -9.80
C GLU A 120 1.29 12.57 -8.87
N HIS A 121 0.96 13.03 -7.65
CA HIS A 121 1.90 13.71 -6.76
C HIS A 121 2.15 12.99 -5.43
N ALA A 122 1.21 12.18 -4.95
CA ALA A 122 1.34 11.47 -3.69
C ALA A 122 2.09 10.14 -3.85
N LEU A 123 2.82 9.77 -2.80
CA LEU A 123 3.28 8.41 -2.56
C LEU A 123 2.17 7.60 -1.88
N THR A 124 2.16 6.29 -2.05
CA THR A 124 1.23 5.35 -1.41
C THR A 124 1.97 4.44 -0.43
N LEU A 125 1.29 3.46 0.17
CA LEU A 125 1.92 2.38 0.95
C LEU A 125 1.19 1.05 0.71
N GLU A 126 1.21 0.57 -0.53
CA GLU A 126 0.59 -0.70 -0.96
C GLU A 126 1.65 -1.76 -1.29
N SER A 127 2.92 -1.37 -1.35
CA SER A 127 4.01 -2.27 -1.74
C SER A 127 5.31 -2.00 -0.96
N LEU A 128 6.23 -2.95 -1.01
CA LEU A 128 7.59 -2.73 -0.51
C LEU A 128 8.29 -1.60 -1.29
N GLY A 129 8.02 -1.51 -2.60
CA GLY A 129 8.55 -0.43 -3.43
C GLY A 129 8.10 0.95 -2.94
N ASP A 130 6.85 1.05 -2.49
CA ASP A 130 6.27 2.28 -1.96
C ASP A 130 6.98 2.73 -0.69
N ALA A 131 7.16 1.82 0.28
CA ALA A 131 7.86 2.12 1.53
C ALA A 131 9.29 2.61 1.28
N LEU A 132 10.00 1.96 0.35
CA LEU A 132 11.36 2.36 -0.06
C LEU A 132 11.36 3.69 -0.82
N ALA A 133 10.32 3.98 -1.60
CA ALA A 133 10.15 5.26 -2.28
C ALA A 133 9.94 6.40 -1.27
N ILE A 134 9.12 6.19 -0.24
CA ILE A 134 8.94 7.14 0.87
C ILE A 134 10.29 7.41 1.53
N ASN A 135 11.01 6.37 1.97
CA ASN A 135 12.34 6.52 2.57
C ASN A 135 13.31 7.33 1.69
N GLY A 136 13.34 7.02 0.38
CA GLY A 136 14.16 7.74 -0.59
C GLY A 136 13.78 9.21 -0.76
N ARG A 137 12.47 9.53 -0.73
CA ARG A 137 11.99 10.93 -0.80
C ARG A 137 12.28 11.71 0.47
N LEU A 138 12.10 11.09 1.64
CA LEU A 138 12.47 11.70 2.91
C LEU A 138 13.97 12.03 2.95
N THR A 139 14.82 11.08 2.53
CA THR A 139 16.28 11.30 2.45
C THR A 139 16.61 12.47 1.52
N GLY A 140 16.02 12.50 0.33
CA GLY A 140 16.26 13.58 -0.64
C GLY A 140 15.78 14.95 -0.17
N ALA A 141 14.65 15.02 0.53
CA ALA A 141 14.14 16.27 1.10
C ALA A 141 15.02 16.75 2.26
N ALA A 142 15.42 15.84 3.16
CA ALA A 142 16.29 16.15 4.29
C ALA A 142 17.68 16.64 3.86
N ASP A 143 18.23 16.14 2.75
CA ASP A 143 19.53 16.59 2.20
C ASP A 143 19.54 18.08 1.80
N ILE A 144 18.36 18.64 1.48
CA ILE A 144 18.20 20.04 1.03
C ILE A 144 17.70 20.92 2.18
N ALA A 145 16.96 20.33 3.13
CA ALA A 145 16.37 21.01 4.25
C ALA A 145 17.41 21.63 5.20
N SER A 146 16.97 22.64 5.95
CA SER A 146 17.78 23.29 6.97
C SER A 146 16.92 23.65 8.17
N ARG A 147 17.54 23.96 9.30
CA ARG A 147 16.79 24.42 10.48
C ARG A 147 15.92 25.66 10.24
N SER A 148 16.28 26.51 9.27
CA SER A 148 15.49 27.70 8.91
C SER A 148 14.47 27.45 7.81
N ASP A 149 14.54 26.29 7.17
CA ASP A 149 13.74 25.88 6.02
C ASP A 149 13.61 24.35 6.05
N PRO A 150 12.85 23.81 7.03
CA PRO A 150 12.68 22.37 7.19
C PRO A 150 11.82 21.79 6.07
N ALA A 151 12.10 20.53 5.69
CA ALA A 151 11.28 19.82 4.73
C ALA A 151 9.85 19.64 5.26
N GLN A 152 8.86 19.85 4.41
CA GLN A 152 7.45 19.70 4.76
C GLN A 152 6.98 18.30 4.33
N VAL A 153 6.72 17.43 5.31
CA VAL A 153 6.25 16.05 5.08
C VAL A 153 4.80 15.93 5.47
N VAL A 154 3.93 15.65 4.51
CA VAL A 154 2.49 15.59 4.71
C VAL A 154 1.97 14.17 4.49
N ILE A 155 1.24 13.66 5.49
CA ILE A 155 0.55 12.38 5.46
C ILE A 155 -0.95 12.66 5.43
N GLY A 156 -1.63 12.28 4.35
CA GLY A 156 -3.07 12.45 4.21
C GLY A 156 -3.86 11.19 4.59
N GLY A 157 -4.82 11.33 5.50
CA GLY A 157 -5.64 10.26 6.06
C GLY A 157 -5.10 9.77 7.39
N ALA A 158 -5.87 9.92 8.48
CA ALA A 158 -5.46 9.55 9.83
C ALA A 158 -6.14 8.27 10.35
N ASP A 159 -6.26 7.28 9.46
CA ASP A 159 -6.57 5.90 9.82
C ASP A 159 -5.29 5.12 10.19
N LEU A 160 -5.41 3.81 10.44
CA LEU A 160 -4.30 2.96 10.89
C LEU A 160 -3.02 3.14 10.07
N THR A 161 -3.12 3.09 8.73
CA THR A 161 -1.97 3.24 7.84
C THR A 161 -1.33 4.62 8.00
N GLY A 162 -2.09 5.71 7.96
CA GLY A 162 -1.54 7.05 8.09
C GLY A 162 -0.91 7.32 9.45
N ILE A 163 -1.50 6.79 10.52
CA ILE A 163 -0.93 6.84 11.88
C ILE A 163 0.43 6.11 11.92
N GLN A 164 0.52 4.92 11.34
CA GLN A 164 1.77 4.16 11.27
C GLN A 164 2.83 4.88 10.43
N VAL A 165 2.44 5.45 9.28
CA VAL A 165 3.35 6.24 8.43
C VAL A 165 3.86 7.45 9.21
N ALA A 166 2.99 8.24 9.84
CA ALA A 166 3.38 9.42 10.59
C ALA A 166 4.37 9.08 11.72
N GLY A 167 4.12 7.99 12.46
CA GLY A 167 5.01 7.52 13.50
C GLY A 167 6.38 7.06 12.98
N GLU A 168 6.42 6.28 11.89
CA GLU A 168 7.69 5.83 11.29
C GLU A 168 8.48 7.00 10.67
N VAL A 169 7.79 7.97 10.08
CA VAL A 169 8.41 9.21 9.58
C VAL A 169 9.00 10.02 10.71
N ALA A 170 8.26 10.27 11.80
CA ALA A 170 8.75 11.01 12.95
C ALA A 170 9.98 10.34 13.56
N ALA A 171 9.92 9.02 13.78
CA ALA A 171 11.06 8.25 14.27
C ALA A 171 12.25 8.28 13.30
N TRP A 172 12.02 8.26 11.97
CA TRP A 172 13.07 8.43 10.98
C TRP A 172 13.73 9.82 11.07
N VAL A 173 12.93 10.89 11.22
CA VAL A 173 13.43 12.27 11.36
C VAL A 173 14.35 12.37 12.57
N ASP A 174 13.93 11.83 13.71
CA ASP A 174 14.72 11.78 14.95
C ASP A 174 16.02 10.99 14.78
N GLU A 175 15.95 9.79 14.19
CA GLU A 175 17.11 8.90 14.02
C GLU A 175 18.14 9.47 13.04
N GLN A 176 17.71 10.22 12.03
CA GLN A 176 18.59 10.86 11.05
C GLN A 176 19.06 12.27 11.45
N ASP A 177 18.57 12.84 12.56
CA ASP A 177 18.77 14.26 12.92
C ASP A 177 18.35 15.20 11.77
N ALA A 178 17.26 14.84 11.08
CA ALA A 178 16.76 15.56 9.91
C ALA A 178 15.98 16.82 10.31
N HIS A 179 15.96 17.82 9.43
CA HIS A 179 15.13 19.02 9.61
C HIS A 179 13.85 18.88 8.78
N ALA A 180 12.80 18.34 9.38
CA ALA A 180 11.50 18.18 8.74
C ALA A 180 10.35 18.47 9.70
N ASP A 181 9.29 19.10 9.19
CA ASP A 181 8.02 19.26 9.87
C ASP A 181 7.05 18.19 9.35
N VAL A 182 6.48 17.40 10.26
CA VAL A 182 5.63 16.24 9.92
C VAL A 182 4.17 16.58 10.20
N HIS A 183 3.32 16.47 9.19
CA HIS A 183 1.90 16.78 9.24
C HIS A 183 1.06 15.53 9.00
N LEU A 184 0.16 15.20 9.92
CA LEU A 184 -0.89 14.19 9.71
C LEU A 184 -2.23 14.88 9.52
N VAL A 185 -2.74 14.87 8.29
CA VAL A 185 -3.93 15.61 7.89
C VAL A 185 -5.12 14.68 7.69
N GLU A 186 -6.24 15.00 8.32
CA GLU A 186 -7.47 14.21 8.26
C GLU A 186 -8.69 15.09 7.96
N ARG A 187 -9.54 14.63 7.03
CA ARG A 187 -10.79 15.32 6.68
C ARG A 187 -11.83 15.30 7.80
N SER A 188 -11.85 14.25 8.61
CA SER A 188 -12.78 14.05 9.71
C SER A 188 -12.37 14.91 10.90
N GLU A 189 -13.31 15.21 11.80
CA GLU A 189 -13.03 15.98 13.02
C GLU A 189 -12.11 15.23 14.01
N GLU A 190 -11.90 13.93 13.79
CA GLU A 190 -11.17 13.04 14.68
C GLU A 190 -10.16 12.17 13.92
N ILE A 191 -9.03 11.91 14.58
CA ILE A 191 -8.09 10.84 14.19
C ILE A 191 -8.72 9.47 14.48
N PHE A 192 -8.44 8.48 13.64
CA PHE A 192 -8.97 7.12 13.78
C PHE A 192 -10.48 7.10 14.04
N ALA A 193 -11.22 7.74 13.14
CA ALA A 193 -12.64 8.02 13.30
C ALA A 193 -13.46 6.73 13.49
N GLY A 194 -14.46 6.77 14.38
CA GLY A 194 -15.31 5.62 14.70
C GLY A 194 -14.79 4.72 15.84
N HIS A 195 -13.65 5.07 16.44
CA HIS A 195 -13.11 4.43 17.64
C HIS A 195 -13.38 5.25 18.92
N ASP A 196 -13.06 4.69 20.08
CA ASP A 196 -13.28 5.34 21.38
C ASP A 196 -12.41 6.60 21.55
N HIS A 197 -12.98 7.68 22.07
CA HIS A 197 -12.30 8.97 22.23
C HIS A 197 -11.05 8.91 23.12
N GLU A 198 -11.00 8.02 24.12
CA GLU A 198 -9.80 7.85 24.95
C GLU A 198 -8.64 7.30 24.11
N PHE A 199 -8.96 6.36 23.21
CA PHE A 199 -7.97 5.78 22.30
C PHE A 199 -7.52 6.78 21.22
N GLN A 200 -8.44 7.54 20.65
CA GLN A 200 -8.11 8.63 19.71
C GLN A 200 -7.21 9.68 20.37
N GLY A 201 -7.53 10.07 21.61
CA GLY A 201 -6.71 11.00 22.39
C GLY A 201 -5.32 10.46 22.71
N ALA A 202 -5.22 9.16 23.03
CA ALA A 202 -3.92 8.51 23.27
C ALA A 202 -3.04 8.52 22.00
N ILE A 203 -3.60 8.18 20.83
CA ILE A 203 -2.87 8.23 19.56
C ILE A 203 -2.40 9.65 19.25
N ARG A 204 -3.30 10.63 19.37
CA ARG A 204 -2.96 12.04 19.12
C ARG A 204 -1.82 12.50 20.01
N ASN A 205 -1.93 12.26 21.32
CA ASN A 205 -0.89 12.68 22.27
C ASN A 205 0.45 12.02 21.95
N GLU A 206 0.47 10.72 21.61
CA GLU A 206 1.70 10.02 21.24
C GLU A 206 2.35 10.65 20.00
N LEU A 207 1.56 10.95 18.96
CA LEU A 207 2.08 11.59 17.74
C LEU A 207 2.58 13.01 18.01
N GLU A 208 1.82 13.82 18.77
CA GLU A 208 2.19 15.19 19.12
C GLU A 208 3.42 15.24 20.05
N ASP A 209 3.60 14.25 20.94
CA ASP A 209 4.80 14.08 21.77
C ASP A 209 6.06 13.76 20.93
N HIS A 210 5.87 13.30 19.70
CA HIS A 210 6.90 13.04 18.68
C HIS A 210 6.91 14.11 17.57
N ASP A 211 6.48 15.33 17.89
CA ASP A 211 6.52 16.51 17.00
C ASP A 211 5.72 16.35 15.68
N VAL A 212 4.75 15.45 15.64
CA VAL A 212 3.79 15.35 14.52
C VAL A 212 2.63 16.32 14.73
N ALA A 213 2.43 17.23 13.78
CA ALA A 213 1.26 18.10 13.74
C ALA A 213 0.01 17.32 13.26
N VAL A 214 -0.89 16.99 14.19
CA VAL A 214 -2.14 16.27 13.87
C VAL A 214 -3.28 17.26 13.57
N GLU A 215 -3.65 17.34 12.30
CA GLU A 215 -4.55 18.35 11.74
C GLU A 215 -5.85 17.71 11.23
N THR A 216 -6.88 17.70 12.07
CA THR A 216 -8.22 17.17 11.76
C THR A 216 -9.15 18.25 11.20
N GLY A 217 -10.23 17.84 10.53
CA GLY A 217 -11.15 18.75 9.85
C GLY A 217 -10.55 19.43 8.62
N ALA A 218 -9.45 18.90 8.09
CA ALA A 218 -8.70 19.46 6.97
C ALA A 218 -8.78 18.52 5.76
N ALA A 219 -9.80 18.75 4.92
CA ALA A 219 -9.97 17.98 3.69
C ALA A 219 -9.05 18.52 2.58
N ILE A 220 -8.17 17.65 2.05
CA ILE A 220 -7.39 17.93 0.84
C ILE A 220 -8.34 17.94 -0.37
N THR A 221 -8.27 18.99 -1.19
CA THR A 221 -9.18 19.20 -2.34
C THR A 221 -8.47 19.16 -3.68
N GLU A 222 -7.19 19.53 -3.73
CA GLU A 222 -6.34 19.55 -4.92
C GLU A 222 -4.88 19.47 -4.46
N VAL A 223 -4.03 18.84 -5.29
CA VAL A 223 -2.58 18.80 -5.09
C VAL A 223 -1.94 19.18 -6.42
N ASP A 224 -1.01 20.12 -6.40
CA ASP A 224 -0.10 20.36 -7.51
C ASP A 224 1.33 19.94 -7.14
N GLN A 225 2.31 20.24 -7.99
CA GLN A 225 3.69 19.83 -7.79
C GLN A 225 4.37 20.36 -6.51
N ASP A 226 3.88 21.45 -5.92
CA ASP A 226 4.53 22.16 -4.81
C ASP A 226 3.58 22.40 -3.61
N VAL A 227 2.26 22.35 -3.81
CA VAL A 227 1.25 22.81 -2.85
C VAL A 227 0.06 21.85 -2.74
N ILE A 228 -0.41 21.66 -1.51
CA ILE A 228 -1.66 20.98 -1.16
C ILE A 228 -2.71 22.04 -0.83
N ALA A 229 -3.83 22.01 -1.54
CA ALA A 229 -4.99 22.85 -1.27
C ALA A 229 -5.98 22.13 -0.36
N PHE A 230 -6.69 22.92 0.45
CA PHE A 230 -7.71 22.45 1.38
C PHE A 230 -9.00 23.25 1.23
N ASP A 231 -10.12 22.70 1.72
CA ASP A 231 -11.43 23.35 1.62
C ASP A 231 -11.56 24.62 2.49
N GLU A 232 -11.16 24.53 3.77
CA GLU A 232 -11.43 25.59 4.77
C GLU A 232 -10.16 26.14 5.47
N ARG A 233 -8.98 25.99 4.87
CA ARG A 233 -7.71 26.52 5.41
C ARG A 233 -6.74 26.98 4.32
N ASP A 234 -5.68 27.67 4.76
CA ASP A 234 -4.60 28.07 3.88
C ASP A 234 -3.88 26.83 3.28
N PRO A 235 -3.45 26.90 2.01
CA PRO A 235 -2.66 25.86 1.37
C PRO A 235 -1.33 25.61 2.09
N LEU A 236 -0.82 24.38 1.96
CA LEU A 236 0.44 23.95 2.57
C LEU A 236 1.42 23.57 1.47
N ALA A 237 2.61 24.17 1.48
CA ALA A 237 3.72 23.70 0.64
C ALA A 237 4.21 22.34 1.17
N TYR A 238 4.64 21.45 0.27
CA TYR A 238 5.12 20.13 0.66
C TYR A 238 6.34 19.70 -0.15
N ASP A 239 7.22 18.90 0.46
CA ASP A 239 8.34 18.23 -0.21
C ASP A 239 8.07 16.73 -0.39
N VAL A 240 7.32 16.14 0.54
CA VAL A 240 6.92 14.74 0.51
C VAL A 240 5.44 14.63 0.90
N LEU A 241 4.63 14.04 0.03
CA LEU A 241 3.23 13.72 0.30
C LEU A 241 3.04 12.21 0.28
N VAL A 242 2.49 11.66 1.37
CA VAL A 242 2.05 10.26 1.45
C VAL A 242 0.54 10.23 1.62
N TRP A 243 -0.17 9.52 0.74
CA TRP A 243 -1.60 9.37 0.79
C TRP A 243 -2.00 8.00 1.34
N ALA A 244 -2.76 8.02 2.43
CA ALA A 244 -3.31 6.86 3.13
C ALA A 244 -4.83 7.00 3.37
N GLY A 245 -5.52 7.85 2.61
CA GLY A 245 -6.93 8.19 2.82
C GLY A 245 -7.96 7.18 2.29
N GLY A 246 -7.60 5.91 2.18
CA GLY A 246 -8.53 4.80 1.91
C GLY A 246 -8.13 3.92 0.73
N VAL A 247 -8.91 2.86 0.53
CA VAL A 247 -8.66 1.82 -0.48
C VAL A 247 -9.91 1.53 -1.32
N THR A 248 -9.71 0.99 -2.51
CA THR A 248 -10.75 0.56 -3.46
C THR A 248 -10.33 -0.75 -4.15
N GLY A 249 -11.24 -1.35 -4.92
CA GLY A 249 -10.96 -2.57 -5.69
C GLY A 249 -9.98 -2.33 -6.85
N GLN A 250 -9.33 -3.40 -7.29
CA GLN A 250 -8.42 -3.38 -8.45
C GLN A 250 -9.16 -3.14 -9.77
N ASP A 251 -8.53 -2.39 -10.67
CA ASP A 251 -9.10 -2.11 -12.00
C ASP A 251 -9.23 -3.36 -12.87
N ALA A 252 -8.38 -4.37 -12.61
CA ALA A 252 -8.46 -5.69 -13.24
C ALA A 252 -9.81 -6.41 -13.04
N LEU A 253 -10.64 -5.92 -12.11
CA LEU A 253 -11.98 -6.46 -11.82
C LEU A 253 -13.11 -5.49 -12.21
N ALA A 254 -12.81 -4.32 -12.78
CA ALA A 254 -13.80 -3.27 -13.02
C ALA A 254 -14.95 -3.71 -13.95
N ASP A 255 -14.63 -4.52 -14.97
CA ASP A 255 -15.58 -4.99 -15.99
C ASP A 255 -16.07 -6.42 -15.75
N VAL A 256 -15.69 -7.04 -14.62
CA VAL A 256 -16.10 -8.42 -14.30
C VAL A 256 -17.52 -8.42 -13.73
N ALA A 257 -18.49 -8.89 -14.51
CA ALA A 257 -19.84 -9.15 -14.02
C ALA A 257 -19.86 -10.42 -13.16
N ILE A 258 -20.17 -10.27 -11.86
CA ILE A 258 -20.37 -11.39 -10.90
C ILE A 258 -21.84 -11.80 -10.86
#